data_AF-A0A935FG64-F1
#
_entry.id   AF-A0A935FG64-F1
#
_cell.length_a   1.000
_cell.length_b   1.000
_cell.length_c   1.000
_cell.angle_alpha   90.00
_cell.angle_beta   90.00
_cell.angle_gamma   90.00
#
_symmetry.space_group_name_H-M   'P 1'
#
loop_
_entity.id
_entity.type
_entity.pdbx_description
1 polymer ?
#
loop_
_entity_poly.entity_id
_entity_poly.type
_entity_poly.pdbx_seq_one_letter_code
_entity_poly.pdbx_strand_id
1 'polypeptide(L)'
;MSHLLTLDGQPAFLLGVNYWSRAGGPRMWDRFDAARVRAELEQMRAIGLNVCRSFAFLPSFMPQPGALAPGALQRLREFFELCQASGMRTIPSALVGHMSGENFDFPGQHGRCPYSASEVLGWQELLLRAIGTAGAGHPAVAAYLASNEMPLWGGKSTPETIVAWARALRRALHSADPARPFSLGDGVMNLKGGQNGFDVDALRDTLDFVGPHSYYGDSDPLRQALNVEFCVRSLRYLGLPVLFEEFGCSSNQAGEREQALYYREVVHSCLSAGAAGALGWCYSDFDLGGEPPYDHHAFELGFGITRADGSEKPVCDELRAVARLLDVVGARTLCPPTPRAAIIVPSYFNTTYPFSWEDRDRMRRTLLQAYTLCVKAGFEAELVPERALDCGGYRLVLAPATQKLLSPTWDALLAAAAGGATVYWSYFGGDYNFHQGAWCSNFEALTGCRNITCAMAASTCPKTSSCCTASSSRWASTPTSAVGPIHAPCCPWSRSPATTPRSSRATRRVVPR
;
A
#
# COMPACT_ATOMS: atom_id res chain seq x y z
N MET A 1 13.80 -17.23 0.63
CA MET A 1 12.63 -17.48 1.50
C MET A 1 11.38 -17.23 0.68
N SER A 2 10.27 -17.91 0.96
CA SER A 2 8.98 -17.66 0.28
C SER A 2 8.51 -16.23 0.56
N HIS A 3 7.98 -15.54 -0.45
CA HIS A 3 7.30 -14.24 -0.25
C HIS A 3 5.86 -14.39 0.25
N LEU A 4 5.35 -15.63 0.28
CA LEU A 4 4.04 -15.98 0.81
C LEU A 4 4.12 -16.34 2.29
N LEU A 5 3.02 -16.07 3.00
CA LEU A 5 2.76 -16.59 4.33
C LEU A 5 2.37 -18.08 4.26
N THR A 6 2.44 -18.76 5.41
CA THR A 6 2.09 -20.18 5.50
C THR A 6 0.72 -20.38 6.14
N LEU A 7 -0.11 -21.21 5.50
CA LEU A 7 -1.31 -21.79 6.08
C LEU A 7 -1.10 -23.30 6.19
N ASP A 8 -1.34 -23.87 7.37
CA ASP A 8 -1.16 -25.32 7.62
C ASP A 8 0.24 -25.85 7.23
N GLY A 9 1.26 -25.02 7.43
CA GLY A 9 2.65 -25.34 7.08
C GLY A 9 2.96 -25.27 5.59
N GLN A 10 2.03 -24.80 4.75
CA GLN A 10 2.20 -24.65 3.31
C GLN A 10 2.16 -23.18 2.88
N PRO A 11 3.03 -22.72 1.97
CA PRO A 11 2.89 -21.40 1.36
C PRO A 11 1.52 -21.26 0.70
N ALA A 12 0.81 -20.17 0.99
CA ALA A 12 -0.50 -19.88 0.44
C ALA A 12 -0.64 -18.40 0.08
N PHE A 13 -1.30 -18.12 -1.05
CA PHE A 13 -1.77 -16.76 -1.33
C PHE A 13 -3.02 -16.50 -0.50
N LEU A 14 -2.98 -15.44 0.31
CA LEU A 14 -4.10 -15.06 1.17
C LEU A 14 -5.12 -14.25 0.37
N LEU A 15 -6.16 -14.92 -0.13
CA LEU A 15 -7.29 -14.28 -0.81
C LEU A 15 -8.42 -14.10 0.20
N GLY A 16 -8.73 -12.86 0.54
CA GLY A 16 -9.66 -12.59 1.63
C GLY A 16 -10.29 -11.22 1.63
N VAL A 17 -10.97 -10.93 2.74
CA VAL A 17 -11.61 -9.63 3.02
C VAL A 17 -11.44 -9.24 4.48
N ASN A 18 -11.53 -7.95 4.74
CA ASN A 18 -11.72 -7.39 6.06
C ASN A 18 -13.17 -7.67 6.51
N TYR A 19 -13.36 -8.14 7.73
CA TYR A 19 -14.63 -8.70 8.20
C TYR A 19 -15.16 -8.02 9.46
N TRP A 20 -16.33 -7.45 9.27
CA TRP A 20 -17.33 -7.19 10.30
C TRP A 20 -18.60 -7.95 9.90
N SER A 21 -19.35 -8.49 10.86
CA SER A 21 -20.67 -9.03 10.54
C SER A 21 -21.60 -7.91 10.09
N ARG A 22 -22.42 -8.17 9.06
CA ARG A 22 -23.28 -7.16 8.42
C ARG A 22 -24.30 -6.52 9.36
N ALA A 23 -24.65 -7.21 10.45
CA ALA A 23 -25.61 -6.73 11.43
C ALA A 23 -25.01 -5.74 12.45
N GLY A 24 -23.69 -5.68 12.58
CA GLY A 24 -23.05 -4.98 13.69
C GLY A 24 -21.98 -3.97 13.29
N GLY A 25 -21.37 -4.09 12.11
CA GLY A 25 -20.19 -3.27 11.79
C GLY A 25 -19.16 -3.37 12.93
N PRO A 26 -18.58 -2.25 13.40
CA PRO A 26 -17.67 -2.23 14.54
C PRO A 26 -18.27 -2.82 15.84
N ARG A 27 -19.60 -2.78 16.00
CA ARG A 27 -20.34 -3.32 17.15
C ARG A 27 -20.71 -4.80 16.99
N MET A 28 -20.13 -5.52 16.01
CA MET A 28 -20.43 -6.96 15.80
C MET A 28 -20.27 -7.79 17.07
N TRP A 29 -19.35 -7.42 17.96
CA TRP A 29 -19.12 -8.15 19.20
C TRP A 29 -20.21 -7.91 20.22
N ASP A 30 -20.93 -6.79 20.17
CA ASP A 30 -22.06 -6.54 21.08
C ASP A 30 -23.36 -7.14 20.54
N ARG A 31 -23.44 -7.29 19.21
CA ARG A 31 -24.58 -7.85 18.46
C ARG A 31 -24.28 -9.23 17.88
N PHE A 32 -23.39 -9.99 18.54
CA PHE A 32 -22.86 -11.23 17.98
C PHE A 32 -23.93 -12.30 17.86
N ASP A 33 -24.03 -12.90 16.68
CA ASP A 33 -24.96 -13.96 16.34
C ASP A 33 -24.17 -15.07 15.65
N ALA A 34 -23.91 -16.15 16.37
CA ALA A 34 -23.07 -17.26 15.90
C ALA A 34 -23.61 -17.93 14.63
N ALA A 35 -24.94 -18.00 14.47
CA ALA A 35 -25.54 -18.59 13.28
C ALA A 35 -25.35 -17.70 12.05
N ARG A 36 -25.51 -16.37 12.23
CA ARG A 36 -25.21 -15.40 11.16
C ARG A 36 -23.73 -15.43 10.78
N VAL A 37 -22.85 -15.33 11.77
CA VAL A 37 -21.39 -15.33 11.55
C VAL A 37 -20.95 -16.61 10.84
N ARG A 38 -21.48 -17.77 11.21
CA ARG A 38 -21.24 -19.03 10.50
C ARG A 38 -21.66 -18.94 9.03
N ALA A 39 -22.88 -18.50 8.76
CA ALA A 39 -23.38 -18.39 7.38
C ALA A 39 -22.54 -17.42 6.54
N GLU A 40 -22.07 -16.31 7.13
CA GLU A 40 -21.19 -15.35 6.48
C GLU A 40 -19.80 -15.94 6.18
N LEU A 41 -19.23 -16.73 7.10
CA LEU A 41 -17.98 -17.46 6.90
C LEU A 41 -18.10 -18.55 5.83
N GLU A 42 -19.20 -19.31 5.83
CA GLU A 42 -19.50 -20.30 4.80
C GLU A 42 -19.68 -19.65 3.42
N GLN A 43 -20.32 -18.48 3.34
CA GLN A 43 -20.45 -17.70 2.11
C GLN A 43 -19.08 -17.22 1.60
N MET A 44 -18.23 -16.66 2.47
CA MET A 44 -16.85 -16.29 2.12
C MET A 44 -16.08 -17.49 1.56
N ARG A 45 -16.22 -18.66 2.19
CA ARG A 45 -15.57 -19.89 1.71
C ARG A 45 -16.11 -20.33 0.35
N ALA A 46 -17.42 -20.23 0.12
CA ALA A 46 -18.07 -20.56 -1.16
C ALA A 46 -17.69 -19.61 -2.32
N ILE A 47 -17.30 -18.36 -2.00
CA ILE A 47 -16.72 -17.41 -2.95
C ILE A 47 -15.26 -17.79 -3.32
N GLY A 48 -14.62 -18.65 -2.52
CA GLY A 48 -13.24 -19.09 -2.72
C GLY A 48 -12.22 -18.34 -1.86
N LEU A 49 -12.66 -17.55 -0.88
CA LEU A 49 -11.78 -16.93 0.10
C LEU A 49 -11.21 -17.99 1.05
N ASN A 50 -10.01 -17.73 1.59
CA ASN A 50 -9.35 -18.61 2.55
C ASN A 50 -9.02 -17.93 3.88
N VAL A 51 -9.13 -16.59 3.95
CA VAL A 51 -8.87 -15.82 5.16
C VAL A 51 -9.79 -14.61 5.26
N CYS A 52 -10.07 -14.16 6.48
CA CYS A 52 -10.59 -12.83 6.74
C CYS A 52 -9.71 -12.08 7.76
N ARG A 53 -9.64 -10.75 7.68
CA ARG A 53 -9.08 -9.93 8.77
C ARG A 53 -10.21 -9.51 9.70
N SER A 54 -10.10 -9.86 10.99
CA SER A 54 -11.12 -9.56 12.00
C SER A 54 -10.59 -8.50 12.98
N PHE A 55 -11.48 -7.83 13.70
CA PHE A 55 -11.13 -6.60 14.41
C PHE A 55 -11.65 -6.60 15.84
N ALA A 56 -10.77 -6.51 16.81
CA ALA A 56 -11.14 -6.34 18.21
C ALA A 56 -11.45 -4.86 18.49
N PHE A 57 -12.71 -4.47 18.25
CA PHE A 57 -13.17 -3.09 18.47
C PHE A 57 -12.95 -2.67 19.92
N LEU A 58 -12.13 -1.63 20.15
CA LEU A 58 -11.68 -1.28 21.50
C LEU A 58 -12.83 -1.07 22.50
N PRO A 59 -13.90 -0.31 22.17
CA PRO A 59 -15.03 -0.12 23.09
C PRO A 59 -15.73 -1.42 23.52
N SER A 60 -15.72 -2.47 22.69
CA SER A 60 -16.33 -3.76 23.01
C SER A 60 -15.41 -4.65 23.85
N PHE A 61 -14.09 -4.57 23.66
CA PHE A 61 -13.12 -5.43 24.35
C PHE A 61 -12.58 -4.84 25.65
N MET A 62 -12.56 -3.51 25.79
CA MET A 62 -12.12 -2.82 27.00
C MET A 62 -13.05 -1.62 27.29
N PRO A 63 -14.27 -1.86 27.82
CA PRO A 63 -15.27 -0.82 28.07
C PRO A 63 -14.96 0.05 29.30
N GLN A 64 -13.96 -0.32 30.11
CA GLN A 64 -13.49 0.45 31.27
C GLN A 64 -11.96 0.42 31.32
N PRO A 65 -11.31 1.44 31.91
CA PRO A 65 -9.85 1.52 32.00
C PRO A 65 -9.23 0.23 32.56
N GLY A 66 -8.40 -0.45 31.77
CA GLY A 66 -7.70 -1.68 32.17
C GLY A 66 -8.59 -2.90 32.45
N ALA A 67 -9.88 -2.84 32.14
CA ALA A 67 -10.81 -3.94 32.37
C ALA A 67 -11.27 -4.57 31.06
N LEU A 68 -10.78 -5.78 30.79
CA LEU A 68 -11.21 -6.57 29.63
C LEU A 68 -12.66 -7.05 29.80
N ALA A 69 -13.43 -7.05 28.71
CA ALA A 69 -14.79 -7.60 28.67
C ALA A 69 -14.74 -9.13 28.44
N PRO A 70 -15.06 -9.97 29.44
CA PRO A 70 -14.96 -11.44 29.30
C PRO A 70 -15.88 -11.98 28.21
N GLY A 71 -17.06 -11.38 28.04
CA GLY A 71 -18.01 -11.77 26.99
C GLY A 71 -17.49 -11.54 25.58
N ALA A 72 -16.78 -10.44 25.32
CA ALA A 72 -16.16 -10.17 24.01
C ALA A 72 -15.05 -11.19 23.71
N LEU A 73 -14.22 -11.51 24.70
CA LEU A 73 -13.19 -12.55 24.57
C LEU A 73 -13.78 -13.95 24.35
N GLN A 74 -14.89 -14.28 25.00
CA GLN A 74 -15.60 -15.54 24.77
C GLN A 74 -16.10 -15.63 23.32
N ARG A 75 -16.72 -14.56 22.81
CA ARG A 75 -17.21 -14.50 21.44
C ARG A 75 -16.08 -14.53 20.41
N LEU A 76 -14.92 -13.96 20.73
CA LEU A 76 -13.72 -14.08 19.89
C LEU A 76 -13.26 -15.54 19.77
N ARG A 77 -13.25 -16.30 20.87
CA ARG A 77 -12.94 -17.74 20.81
C ARG A 77 -13.99 -18.51 20.01
N GLU A 78 -15.27 -18.23 20.23
CA GLU A 78 -16.35 -18.83 19.44
C GLU A 78 -16.20 -18.51 17.95
N PHE A 79 -15.82 -17.27 17.61
CA PHE A 79 -15.52 -16.89 16.24
C PHE A 79 -14.37 -17.69 15.63
N PHE A 80 -13.31 -18.00 16.38
CA PHE A 80 -12.21 -18.85 15.91
C PHE A 80 -12.69 -20.29 15.62
N GLU A 81 -13.56 -20.84 16.49
CA GLU A 81 -14.18 -22.15 16.26
C GLU A 81 -15.06 -22.14 15.00
N LEU A 82 -15.84 -21.08 14.79
CA LEU A 82 -16.66 -20.90 13.58
C LEU A 82 -15.80 -20.78 12.32
N CYS A 83 -14.68 -20.05 12.38
CA CYS A 83 -13.72 -19.97 11.27
C CYS A 83 -13.19 -21.35 10.92
N GLN A 84 -12.71 -22.11 11.92
CA GLN A 84 -12.20 -23.47 11.72
C GLN A 84 -13.28 -24.39 11.13
N ALA A 85 -14.49 -24.38 11.68
CA ALA A 85 -15.60 -25.21 11.20
C ALA A 85 -16.00 -24.87 9.76
N SER A 86 -15.84 -23.62 9.34
CA SER A 86 -16.16 -23.14 7.99
C SER A 86 -14.99 -23.26 7.01
N GLY A 87 -13.84 -23.80 7.45
CA GLY A 87 -12.62 -23.89 6.64
C GLY A 87 -11.98 -22.52 6.32
N MET A 88 -12.29 -21.49 7.12
CA MET A 88 -11.73 -20.15 7.01
C MET A 88 -10.58 -19.96 8.01
N ARG A 89 -9.62 -19.12 7.63
CA ARG A 89 -8.61 -18.57 8.53
C ARG A 89 -8.97 -17.14 8.91
N THR A 90 -8.35 -16.64 9.98
CA THR A 90 -8.52 -15.26 10.41
C THR A 90 -7.22 -14.60 10.84
N ILE A 91 -7.11 -13.30 10.61
CA ILE A 91 -6.07 -12.41 11.11
C ILE A 91 -6.72 -11.38 12.04
N PRO A 92 -6.73 -11.62 13.36
CA PRO A 92 -7.24 -10.63 14.31
C PRO A 92 -6.31 -9.42 14.46
N SER A 93 -6.86 -8.23 14.22
CA SER A 93 -6.34 -6.92 14.61
C SER A 93 -6.76 -6.57 16.03
N ALA A 94 -5.79 -6.38 16.93
CA ALA A 94 -6.05 -6.20 18.35
C ALA A 94 -6.49 -4.78 18.74
N LEU A 95 -5.71 -3.76 18.39
CA LEU A 95 -5.98 -2.37 18.77
C LEU A 95 -6.73 -1.64 17.68
N VAL A 96 -8.06 -1.68 17.75
CA VAL A 96 -8.93 -1.03 16.77
C VAL A 96 -9.57 0.21 17.38
N GLY A 97 -8.75 1.26 17.48
CA GLY A 97 -9.14 2.60 17.90
C GLY A 97 -9.32 3.58 16.74
N HIS A 98 -9.05 3.17 15.51
CA HIS A 98 -9.48 3.87 14.29
C HIS A 98 -10.35 2.93 13.45
N MET A 99 -11.45 3.44 12.91
CA MET A 99 -12.31 2.70 11.98
C MET A 99 -13.12 3.64 11.09
N SER A 100 -13.03 3.47 9.77
CA SER A 100 -13.89 4.13 8.77
C SER A 100 -14.05 5.64 8.98
N GLY A 101 -12.96 6.34 9.31
CA GLY A 101 -12.95 7.79 9.49
C GLY A 101 -13.20 8.28 10.92
N GLU A 102 -13.34 7.39 11.90
CA GLU A 102 -13.56 7.77 13.31
C GLU A 102 -12.58 7.12 14.29
N ASN A 103 -12.24 7.87 15.33
CA ASN A 103 -11.36 7.44 16.41
C ASN A 103 -12.16 7.09 17.67
N PHE A 104 -11.81 5.96 18.27
CA PHE A 104 -12.41 5.38 19.46
C PHE A 104 -11.29 5.15 20.50
N ASP A 105 -11.07 6.16 21.34
CA ASP A 105 -10.09 6.09 22.42
C ASP A 105 -10.44 5.00 23.45
N PHE A 106 -9.44 4.55 24.20
CA PHE A 106 -9.71 3.78 25.41
C PHE A 106 -10.57 4.61 26.38
N PRO A 107 -11.56 3.99 27.05
CA PRO A 107 -12.19 4.60 28.21
C PRO A 107 -11.11 5.04 29.20
N GLY A 108 -11.14 6.33 29.57
CA GLY A 108 -10.15 6.93 30.46
C GLY A 108 -8.83 7.35 29.81
N GLN A 109 -8.63 7.24 28.50
CA GLN A 109 -7.37 7.67 27.86
C GLN A 109 -7.11 9.18 28.05
N HIS A 110 -8.16 10.01 27.97
CA HIS A 110 -8.11 11.46 28.20
C HIS A 110 -6.99 12.18 27.42
N GLY A 111 -6.81 11.83 26.14
CA GLY A 111 -5.81 12.45 25.26
C GLY A 111 -4.35 12.05 25.54
N ARG A 112 -4.11 11.11 26.47
CA ARG A 112 -2.76 10.59 26.73
C ARG A 112 -2.24 9.84 25.51
N CYS A 113 -0.95 10.05 25.22
CA CYS A 113 -0.28 9.46 24.07
C CYS A 113 -0.33 7.92 24.12
N PRO A 114 -0.91 7.25 23.11
CA PRO A 114 -0.95 5.78 23.07
C PRO A 114 0.42 5.11 23.05
N TYR A 115 1.45 5.80 22.59
CA TYR A 115 2.79 5.21 22.40
C TYR A 115 3.70 5.28 23.63
N SER A 116 3.42 6.18 24.58
CA SER A 116 4.36 6.48 25.66
C SER A 116 3.74 6.60 27.05
N ALA A 117 2.42 6.77 27.16
CA ALA A 117 1.77 6.77 28.47
C ALA A 117 1.74 5.34 29.05
N SER A 118 2.47 5.11 30.13
CA SER A 118 2.66 3.77 30.72
C SER A 118 1.35 3.04 31.04
N GLU A 119 0.34 3.77 31.52
CA GLU A 119 -0.98 3.19 31.83
C GLU A 119 -1.71 2.72 30.55
N VAL A 120 -1.70 3.55 29.50
CA VAL A 120 -2.33 3.23 28.21
C VAL A 120 -1.57 2.09 27.50
N LEU A 121 -0.24 2.05 27.63
CA LEU A 121 0.56 0.91 27.17
C LEU A 121 0.21 -0.37 27.92
N GLY A 122 0.04 -0.29 29.25
CA GLY A 122 -0.39 -1.44 30.07
C GLY A 122 -1.73 -2.00 29.62
N TRP A 123 -2.69 -1.15 29.25
CA TRP A 123 -3.98 -1.58 28.70
C TRP A 123 -3.84 -2.28 27.34
N GLN A 124 -3.01 -1.73 26.46
CA GLN A 124 -2.74 -2.35 25.15
C GLN A 124 -2.07 -3.72 25.31
N GLU A 125 -1.04 -3.82 26.15
CA GLU A 125 -0.37 -5.10 26.44
C GLU A 125 -1.32 -6.13 27.05
N LEU A 126 -2.20 -5.70 27.96
CA LEU A 126 -3.22 -6.57 28.55
C LEU A 126 -4.17 -7.12 27.47
N LEU A 127 -4.65 -6.27 26.55
CA LEU A 127 -5.53 -6.68 25.47
C LEU A 127 -4.82 -7.61 24.47
N LEU A 128 -3.60 -7.29 24.03
CA LEU A 128 -2.84 -8.14 23.11
C LEU A 128 -2.54 -9.51 23.72
N ARG A 129 -2.20 -9.57 25.01
CA ARG A 129 -1.97 -10.84 25.71
C ARG A 129 -3.26 -11.66 25.78
N ALA A 130 -4.40 -11.04 26.03
CA ALA A 130 -5.69 -11.73 26.09
C ALA A 130 -6.12 -12.26 24.71
N ILE A 131 -5.92 -11.50 23.64
CA ILE A 131 -6.18 -11.93 22.26
C ILE A 131 -5.23 -13.06 21.87
N GLY A 132 -3.93 -12.92 22.16
CA GLY A 132 -2.94 -13.98 21.94
C GLY A 132 -3.30 -15.27 22.71
N THR A 133 -3.78 -15.15 23.95
CA THR A 133 -4.24 -16.30 24.74
C THR A 133 -5.49 -16.95 24.15
N ALA A 134 -6.41 -16.15 23.60
CA ALA A 134 -7.62 -16.67 22.97
C ALA A 134 -7.34 -17.45 21.68
N GLY A 135 -6.32 -17.04 20.91
CA GLY A 135 -5.94 -17.68 19.65
C GLY A 135 -4.79 -18.68 19.76
N ALA A 136 -4.11 -18.76 20.90
CA ALA A 136 -2.94 -19.61 21.11
C ALA A 136 -3.23 -21.07 20.73
N GLY A 137 -2.45 -21.60 19.79
CA GLY A 137 -2.60 -22.98 19.33
C GLY A 137 -3.77 -23.21 18.35
N HIS A 138 -4.70 -22.27 18.20
CA HIS A 138 -5.87 -22.46 17.35
C HIS A 138 -5.49 -22.44 15.86
N PRO A 139 -5.91 -23.43 15.05
CA PRO A 139 -5.53 -23.51 13.65
C PRO A 139 -6.23 -22.48 12.74
N ALA A 140 -7.30 -21.83 13.22
CA ALA A 140 -7.96 -20.77 12.45
C ALA A 140 -7.15 -19.48 12.41
N VAL A 141 -6.28 -19.24 13.39
CA VAL A 141 -5.52 -17.99 13.48
C VAL A 141 -4.27 -18.09 12.61
N ALA A 142 -4.26 -17.34 11.50
CA ALA A 142 -3.16 -17.35 10.53
C ALA A 142 -2.01 -16.42 10.91
N ALA A 143 -2.33 -15.26 11.48
CA ALA A 143 -1.39 -14.24 11.91
C ALA A 143 -2.09 -13.27 12.87
N TYR A 144 -1.35 -12.36 13.49
CA TYR A 144 -1.89 -11.26 14.28
C TYR A 144 -1.46 -9.91 13.74
N LEU A 145 -2.35 -8.93 13.89
CA LEU A 145 -2.04 -7.52 13.71
C LEU A 145 -2.17 -6.80 15.05
N ALA A 146 -1.16 -6.01 15.40
CA ALA A 146 -1.17 -5.25 16.65
C ALA A 146 -2.34 -4.25 16.69
N SER A 147 -2.70 -3.65 15.55
CA SER A 147 -3.64 -2.54 15.47
C SER A 147 -4.39 -2.47 14.13
N ASN A 148 -5.24 -1.46 14.02
CA ASN A 148 -5.70 -0.90 12.75
C ASN A 148 -5.30 0.58 12.67
N GLU A 149 -4.51 0.94 11.65
CA GLU A 149 -4.20 2.31 11.23
C GLU A 149 -3.80 3.25 12.36
N MET A 150 -2.95 2.77 13.26
CA MET A 150 -2.47 3.51 14.42
C MET A 150 -1.96 4.94 14.12
N PRO A 151 -1.32 5.26 12.97
CA PRO A 151 -0.97 6.63 12.62
C PRO A 151 -2.16 7.62 12.56
N LEU A 152 -3.38 7.17 12.28
CA LEU A 152 -4.59 8.01 12.25
C LEU A 152 -5.17 8.27 13.65
N TRP A 153 -4.99 7.31 14.55
CA TRP A 153 -5.49 7.40 15.93
C TRP A 153 -4.46 8.00 16.89
N GLY A 154 -3.27 7.40 16.98
CA GLY A 154 -2.20 7.84 17.88
C GLY A 154 -1.37 9.00 17.37
N GLY A 155 -1.53 9.37 16.10
CA GLY A 155 -0.76 10.44 15.45
C GLY A 155 0.71 10.06 15.21
N LYS A 156 1.54 11.08 14.96
CA LYS A 156 2.96 10.93 14.66
C LYS A 156 3.80 10.81 15.93
N SER A 157 4.87 10.00 15.86
CA SER A 157 5.91 9.93 16.89
C SER A 157 7.29 9.71 16.25
N THR A 158 8.34 9.54 17.07
CA THR A 158 9.68 9.21 16.54
C THR A 158 9.78 7.71 16.22
N PRO A 159 10.61 7.30 15.24
CA PRO A 159 10.88 5.90 14.95
C PRO A 159 11.29 5.08 16.18
N GLU A 160 12.10 5.65 17.08
CA GLU A 160 12.55 4.97 18.30
C GLU A 160 11.38 4.66 19.23
N THR A 161 10.45 5.61 19.37
CA THR A 161 9.25 5.45 20.20
C THR A 161 8.33 4.38 19.63
N ILE A 162 8.10 4.40 18.31
CA ILE A 162 7.23 3.43 17.64
C ILE A 162 7.86 2.02 17.65
N VAL A 163 9.18 1.89 17.45
CA VAL A 163 9.88 0.60 17.56
C VAL A 163 9.79 0.05 18.98
N ALA A 164 9.95 0.89 20.02
CA ALA A 164 9.80 0.46 21.41
C ALA A 164 8.38 -0.02 21.71
N TRP A 165 7.36 0.73 21.25
CA TRP A 165 5.95 0.37 21.33
C TRP A 165 5.65 -0.95 20.61
N ALA A 166 6.05 -1.09 19.34
CA ALA A 166 5.87 -2.29 18.53
C ALA A 166 6.47 -3.53 19.19
N ARG A 167 7.68 -3.41 19.75
CA ARG A 167 8.34 -4.51 20.49
C ARG A 167 7.60 -4.87 21.77
N ALA A 168 7.04 -3.90 22.50
CA ALA A 168 6.23 -4.16 23.69
C ALA A 168 4.96 -4.94 23.33
N LEU A 169 4.26 -4.51 22.27
CA LEU A 169 3.08 -5.18 21.76
C LEU A 169 3.37 -6.61 21.27
N ARG A 170 4.42 -6.80 20.47
CA ARG A 170 4.88 -8.13 20.03
C ARG A 170 5.17 -9.04 21.21
N ARG A 171 5.91 -8.56 22.23
CA ARG A 171 6.21 -9.33 23.44
C ARG A 171 4.95 -9.72 24.20
N ALA A 172 3.99 -8.80 24.36
CA ALA A 172 2.75 -9.08 25.06
C ALA A 172 1.96 -10.19 24.36
N LEU A 173 1.82 -10.12 23.03
CA LEU A 173 1.12 -11.13 22.24
C LEU A 173 1.87 -12.47 22.23
N HIS A 174 3.16 -12.46 21.92
CA HIS A 174 3.98 -13.67 21.79
C HIS A 174 4.26 -14.36 23.13
N SER A 175 4.01 -13.69 24.26
CA SER A 175 4.02 -14.36 25.56
C SER A 175 2.95 -15.47 25.67
N ALA A 176 1.87 -15.37 24.88
CA ALA A 176 0.81 -16.36 24.83
C ALA A 176 0.89 -17.23 23.57
N ASP A 177 1.29 -16.67 22.42
CA ASP A 177 1.35 -17.38 21.15
C ASP A 177 2.62 -17.06 20.32
N PRO A 178 3.79 -17.62 20.69
CA PRO A 178 5.09 -17.18 20.20
C PRO A 178 5.38 -17.55 18.73
N ALA A 179 4.64 -18.50 18.16
CA ALA A 179 4.93 -19.05 16.83
C ALA A 179 4.13 -18.39 15.71
N ARG A 180 3.13 -17.55 16.02
CA ARG A 180 2.27 -16.94 15.01
C ARG A 180 2.96 -15.72 14.38
N PRO A 181 2.85 -15.53 13.05
CA PRO A 181 3.31 -14.31 12.41
C PRO A 181 2.64 -13.07 12.98
N PHE A 182 3.40 -11.99 13.12
CA PHE A 182 2.96 -10.72 13.68
C PHE A 182 3.33 -9.55 12.76
N SER A 183 2.38 -8.62 12.59
CA SER A 183 2.63 -7.29 12.04
C SER A 183 1.82 -6.23 12.80
N LEU A 184 1.93 -4.96 12.41
CA LEU A 184 1.31 -3.85 13.14
C LEU A 184 -0.10 -3.49 12.65
N GLY A 185 -0.39 -3.65 11.36
CA GLY A 185 -1.63 -3.15 10.75
C GLY A 185 -1.68 -1.63 10.69
N ASP A 186 -0.53 -0.96 10.60
CA ASP A 186 -0.41 0.50 10.50
C ASP A 186 -0.69 1.05 9.09
N GLY A 187 -0.97 0.17 8.13
CA GLY A 187 -1.24 0.51 6.74
C GLY A 187 -0.02 0.96 5.93
N VAL A 188 1.18 0.86 6.53
CA VAL A 188 2.45 1.34 5.94
C VAL A 188 2.29 2.75 5.38
N MET A 189 1.68 3.64 6.16
CA MET A 189 1.30 4.98 5.68
C MET A 189 2.50 5.84 5.26
N ASN A 190 3.72 5.46 5.65
CA ASN A 190 4.96 6.07 5.15
C ASN A 190 5.15 5.90 3.62
N LEU A 191 4.45 4.99 2.94
CA LEU A 191 4.40 4.98 1.47
C LEU A 191 3.73 6.23 0.87
N LYS A 192 2.98 6.99 1.67
CA LYS A 192 2.41 8.30 1.29
C LYS A 192 3.46 9.43 1.39
N GLY A 193 4.64 9.14 1.95
CA GLY A 193 5.74 10.06 2.14
C GLY A 193 5.72 10.80 3.48
N GLY A 194 6.91 11.19 3.93
CA GLY A 194 7.15 11.82 5.22
C GLY A 194 7.39 10.82 6.36
N GLN A 195 7.94 11.31 7.47
CA GLN A 195 8.14 10.49 8.68
C GLN A 195 6.92 10.62 9.60
N ASN A 196 6.21 9.52 9.83
CA ASN A 196 5.16 9.43 10.85
C ASN A 196 5.56 8.62 12.10
N GLY A 197 6.78 8.06 12.11
CA GLY A 197 7.31 7.19 13.16
C GLY A 197 7.26 5.70 12.82
N PHE A 198 6.36 5.27 11.92
CA PHE A 198 6.22 3.90 11.45
C PHE A 198 7.19 3.61 10.30
N ASP A 199 8.46 3.88 10.56
CA ASP A 199 9.55 3.65 9.62
C ASP A 199 9.74 2.15 9.41
N VAL A 200 9.48 1.68 8.19
CA VAL A 200 9.50 0.24 7.86
C VAL A 200 10.89 -0.37 7.97
N ASP A 201 11.95 0.41 7.73
CA ASP A 201 13.32 -0.07 7.89
C ASP A 201 13.65 -0.27 9.37
N ALA A 202 13.26 0.69 10.21
CA ALA A 202 13.45 0.60 11.66
C ALA A 202 12.61 -0.51 12.30
N LEU A 203 11.42 -0.79 11.74
CA LEU A 203 10.50 -1.81 12.24
C LEU A 203 10.80 -3.22 11.74
N ARG A 204 11.59 -3.38 10.66
CA ARG A 204 11.84 -4.65 9.96
C ARG A 204 12.05 -5.85 10.88
N ASP A 205 12.94 -5.74 11.87
CA ASP A 205 13.29 -6.86 12.77
C ASP A 205 12.22 -7.17 13.83
N THR A 206 11.14 -6.38 13.87
CA THR A 206 9.99 -6.56 14.77
C THR A 206 8.80 -7.17 14.04
N LEU A 207 8.81 -7.28 12.71
CA LEU A 207 7.68 -7.71 11.90
C LEU A 207 7.99 -9.02 11.18
N ASP A 208 6.99 -9.89 11.02
CA ASP A 208 7.11 -11.10 10.20
C ASP A 208 6.54 -10.89 8.78
N PHE A 209 5.76 -9.83 8.57
CA PHE A 209 5.22 -9.38 7.27
C PHE A 209 4.85 -7.90 7.34
N VAL A 210 4.58 -7.27 6.20
CA VAL A 210 4.12 -5.87 6.10
C VAL A 210 2.84 -5.73 5.31
N GLY A 211 2.09 -4.67 5.64
CA GLY A 211 0.67 -4.55 5.33
C GLY A 211 0.24 -3.21 4.76
N PRO A 212 0.55 -2.87 3.50
CA PRO A 212 0.14 -1.58 2.95
C PRO A 212 -1.39 -1.48 2.81
N HIS A 213 -1.94 -0.32 3.18
CA HIS A 213 -3.32 0.06 2.91
C HIS A 213 -3.36 1.07 1.77
N SER A 214 -4.24 0.86 0.78
CA SER A 214 -4.30 1.74 -0.39
C SER A 214 -5.73 2.04 -0.86
N TYR A 215 -6.07 3.33 -0.77
CA TYR A 215 -7.26 3.94 -1.35
C TYR A 215 -6.85 5.09 -2.28
N TYR A 216 -5.94 4.77 -3.22
CA TYR A 216 -5.40 5.76 -4.13
C TYR A 216 -6.37 6.07 -5.28
N GLY A 217 -6.43 7.33 -5.69
CA GLY A 217 -7.16 7.80 -6.88
C GLY A 217 -6.25 8.63 -7.78
N ASP A 218 -6.22 8.31 -9.07
CA ASP A 218 -5.52 9.03 -10.13
C ASP A 218 -6.45 9.27 -11.33
N SER A 219 -6.20 10.36 -12.06
CA SER A 219 -6.91 10.65 -13.31
C SER A 219 -6.34 9.89 -14.50
N ASP A 220 -5.12 9.35 -14.39
CA ASP A 220 -4.53 8.46 -15.37
C ASP A 220 -4.82 7.00 -15.00
N PRO A 221 -5.56 6.27 -15.85
CA PRO A 221 -6.00 4.91 -15.54
C PRO A 221 -4.84 3.92 -15.38
N LEU A 222 -3.70 4.16 -16.04
CA LEU A 222 -2.56 3.25 -15.92
C LEU A 222 -1.79 3.49 -14.61
N ARG A 223 -1.63 4.76 -14.20
CA ARG A 223 -1.06 5.05 -12.86
C ARG A 223 -1.96 4.52 -11.76
N GLN A 224 -3.28 4.64 -11.92
CA GLN A 224 -4.26 4.08 -11.00
C GLN A 224 -4.05 2.57 -10.83
N ALA A 225 -4.01 1.83 -11.94
CA ALA A 225 -3.83 0.38 -11.94
C ALA A 225 -2.49 -0.05 -11.31
N LEU A 226 -1.40 0.61 -11.70
CA LEU A 226 -0.05 0.24 -11.28
C LEU A 226 0.32 0.72 -9.86
N ASN A 227 -0.54 1.48 -9.19
CA ASN A 227 -0.30 1.88 -7.80
C ASN A 227 -0.17 0.67 -6.86
N VAL A 228 -0.91 -0.42 -7.13
CA VAL A 228 -0.82 -1.65 -6.33
C VAL A 228 0.58 -2.27 -6.44
N GLU A 229 1.07 -2.47 -7.66
CA GLU A 229 2.41 -3.02 -7.88
C GLU A 229 3.48 -2.08 -7.33
N PHE A 230 3.31 -0.77 -7.49
CA PHE A 230 4.18 0.25 -6.90
C PHE A 230 4.29 0.10 -5.39
N CYS A 231 3.17 -0.05 -4.67
CA CYS A 231 3.17 -0.26 -3.23
C CYS A 231 3.90 -1.55 -2.84
N VAL A 232 3.61 -2.67 -3.52
CA VAL A 232 4.24 -3.97 -3.23
C VAL A 232 5.75 -3.91 -3.48
N ARG A 233 6.17 -3.42 -4.65
CA ARG A 233 7.59 -3.31 -5.03
C ARG A 233 8.38 -2.31 -4.21
N SER A 234 7.72 -1.31 -3.63
CA SER A 234 8.35 -0.40 -2.67
C SER A 234 8.69 -1.05 -1.34
N LEU A 235 8.23 -2.28 -1.09
CA LEU A 235 8.43 -3.00 0.17
C LEU A 235 9.23 -4.31 0.00
N ARG A 236 9.41 -4.82 -1.22
CA ARG A 236 10.10 -6.10 -1.48
C ARG A 236 11.54 -6.13 -0.98
N TYR A 237 12.23 -5.00 -1.00
CA TYR A 237 13.62 -4.90 -0.53
C TYR A 237 13.78 -5.27 0.96
N LEU A 238 12.70 -5.21 1.76
CA LEU A 238 12.70 -5.63 3.16
C LEU A 238 12.90 -7.15 3.31
N GLY A 239 12.64 -7.94 2.26
CA GLY A 239 12.71 -9.40 2.33
C GLY A 239 11.62 -10.03 3.21
N LEU A 240 10.59 -9.28 3.56
CA LEU A 240 9.40 -9.74 4.29
C LEU A 240 8.24 -10.00 3.30
N PRO A 241 7.34 -10.95 3.59
CA PRO A 241 6.06 -11.06 2.91
C PRO A 241 5.30 -9.72 2.92
N VAL A 242 4.71 -9.36 1.79
CA VAL A 242 3.85 -8.17 1.66
C VAL A 242 2.41 -8.62 1.50
N LEU A 243 1.60 -8.52 2.55
CA LEU A 243 0.17 -8.79 2.48
C LEU A 243 -0.53 -7.47 2.12
N PHE A 244 -1.23 -7.38 0.99
CA PHE A 244 -2.01 -6.17 0.68
C PHE A 244 -3.25 -6.14 1.57
N GLU A 245 -3.07 -5.64 2.80
CA GLU A 245 -3.96 -5.81 3.95
C GLU A 245 -5.30 -5.08 3.80
N GLU A 246 -5.32 -4.01 3.00
CA GLU A 246 -6.53 -3.24 2.83
C GLU A 246 -6.57 -2.46 1.52
N PHE A 247 -7.65 -2.66 0.76
CA PHE A 247 -8.00 -1.90 -0.42
C PHE A 247 -9.50 -2.00 -0.67
N GLY A 248 -10.10 -1.00 -1.30
CA GLY A 248 -11.52 -1.08 -1.61
C GLY A 248 -11.99 0.01 -2.55
N CYS A 249 -13.20 -0.18 -3.06
CA CYS A 249 -13.94 0.81 -3.82
C CYS A 249 -15.41 0.71 -3.38
N SER A 250 -15.98 1.81 -2.90
CA SER A 250 -17.37 1.82 -2.45
C SER A 250 -18.32 1.83 -3.65
N SER A 251 -19.35 0.99 -3.62
CA SER A 251 -20.44 1.01 -4.60
C SER A 251 -21.36 2.24 -4.46
N ASN A 252 -21.11 3.10 -3.47
CA ASN A 252 -21.72 4.43 -3.38
C ASN A 252 -20.94 5.48 -4.19
N GLN A 253 -19.70 5.16 -4.59
CA GLN A 253 -18.82 6.04 -5.37
C GLN A 253 -18.67 5.57 -6.83
N ALA A 254 -18.79 4.26 -7.08
CA ALA A 254 -18.76 3.65 -8.40
C ALA A 254 -19.84 2.56 -8.52
N GLY A 255 -20.17 2.10 -9.73
CA GLY A 255 -21.10 0.98 -9.87
C GLY A 255 -20.50 -0.34 -9.38
N GLU A 256 -21.35 -1.31 -9.04
CA GLU A 256 -20.88 -2.62 -8.57
C GLU A 256 -20.09 -3.40 -9.64
N ARG A 257 -20.35 -3.12 -10.93
CA ARG A 257 -19.55 -3.66 -12.03
C ARG A 257 -18.13 -3.09 -11.99
N GLU A 258 -18.00 -1.79 -11.79
CA GLU A 258 -16.72 -1.10 -11.71
C GLU A 258 -15.94 -1.54 -10.48
N GLN A 259 -16.63 -1.74 -9.35
CA GLN A 259 -16.05 -2.36 -8.15
C GLN A 259 -15.48 -3.75 -8.47
N ALA A 260 -16.22 -4.61 -9.19
CA ALA A 260 -15.74 -5.93 -9.59
C ALA A 260 -14.49 -5.87 -10.47
N LEU A 261 -14.47 -4.98 -11.46
CA LEU A 261 -13.31 -4.77 -12.33
C LEU A 261 -12.08 -4.26 -11.56
N TYR A 262 -12.29 -3.37 -10.60
CA TYR A 262 -11.23 -2.87 -9.71
C TYR A 262 -10.66 -3.99 -8.84
N TYR A 263 -11.50 -4.80 -8.20
CA TYR A 263 -11.04 -5.94 -7.41
C TYR A 263 -10.26 -6.96 -8.24
N ARG A 264 -10.73 -7.27 -9.46
CA ARG A 264 -9.97 -8.11 -10.40
C ARG A 264 -8.59 -7.54 -10.64
N GLU A 265 -8.49 -6.27 -11.00
CA GLU A 265 -7.22 -5.60 -11.27
C GLU A 265 -6.29 -5.63 -10.06
N VAL A 266 -6.75 -5.23 -8.87
CA VAL A 266 -5.93 -5.19 -7.66
C VAL A 266 -5.38 -6.57 -7.31
N VAL A 267 -6.23 -7.62 -7.32
CA VAL A 267 -5.80 -8.96 -6.93
C VAL A 267 -4.81 -9.54 -7.94
N HIS A 268 -5.01 -9.31 -9.24
CA HIS A 268 -4.04 -9.72 -10.26
C HIS A 268 -2.71 -8.94 -10.16
N SER A 269 -2.76 -7.65 -9.86
CA SER A 269 -1.55 -6.82 -9.61
C SER A 269 -0.79 -7.27 -8.35
N CYS A 270 -1.50 -7.72 -7.32
CA CYS A 270 -0.88 -8.34 -6.14
C CYS A 270 -0.15 -9.63 -6.53
N LEU A 271 -0.76 -10.48 -7.36
CA LEU A 271 -0.14 -11.71 -7.85
C LEU A 271 1.10 -11.44 -8.72
N SER A 272 1.02 -10.50 -9.67
CA SER A 272 2.14 -10.16 -10.56
C SER A 272 3.32 -9.57 -9.80
N ALA A 273 3.06 -8.71 -8.81
CA ALA A 273 4.10 -8.09 -7.99
C ALA A 273 4.69 -9.00 -6.90
N GLY A 274 4.10 -10.18 -6.68
CA GLY A 274 4.55 -11.14 -5.66
C GLY A 274 4.16 -10.76 -4.23
N ALA A 275 2.95 -10.24 -4.04
CA ALA A 275 2.36 -10.09 -2.72
C ALA A 275 2.01 -11.46 -2.11
N ALA A 276 2.00 -11.53 -0.78
CA ALA A 276 1.56 -12.68 0.00
C ALA A 276 0.04 -12.90 -0.06
N GLY A 277 -0.72 -11.88 -0.45
CA GLY A 277 -2.17 -11.92 -0.49
C GLY A 277 -2.78 -10.55 -0.75
N ALA A 278 -4.10 -10.51 -0.82
CA ALA A 278 -4.90 -9.31 -1.00
C ALA A 278 -6.19 -9.44 -0.19
N LEU A 279 -6.46 -8.46 0.68
CA LEU A 279 -7.64 -8.41 1.54
C LEU A 279 -8.50 -7.19 1.20
N GLY A 280 -9.66 -7.43 0.60
CA GLY A 280 -10.60 -6.36 0.24
C GLY A 280 -11.31 -5.77 1.45
N TRP A 281 -11.48 -4.47 1.50
CA TRP A 281 -12.41 -3.77 2.38
C TRP A 281 -13.75 -3.63 1.65
N CYS A 282 -14.81 -4.33 2.06
CA CYS A 282 -14.89 -5.32 3.14
C CYS A 282 -15.91 -6.44 2.81
N TYR A 283 -16.23 -7.33 3.77
CA TYR A 283 -17.17 -8.44 3.52
C TYR A 283 -18.57 -8.00 3.07
N SER A 284 -19.18 -7.03 3.76
CA SER A 284 -20.59 -6.65 3.55
C SER A 284 -20.78 -5.15 3.59
N ASP A 285 -21.76 -4.69 2.82
CA ASP A 285 -22.38 -3.40 3.04
C ASP A 285 -23.14 -3.41 4.37
N PHE A 286 -23.45 -2.22 4.87
CA PHE A 286 -24.11 -2.04 6.14
C PHE A 286 -25.42 -1.27 6.00
N ASP A 287 -26.41 -1.61 6.83
CA ASP A 287 -27.63 -0.82 7.06
C ASP A 287 -27.54 -0.14 8.43
N LEU A 288 -26.48 0.67 8.61
CA LEU A 288 -26.08 1.24 9.91
C LEU A 288 -25.93 2.77 9.84
N GLY A 289 -26.56 3.44 8.87
CA GLY A 289 -26.40 4.88 8.64
C GLY A 289 -26.88 5.81 9.77
N GLY A 290 -27.46 5.26 10.83
CA GLY A 290 -27.86 6.00 12.03
C GLY A 290 -26.85 5.97 13.18
N GLU A 291 -25.69 5.33 12.99
CA GLU A 291 -24.65 5.26 14.02
C GLU A 291 -23.24 5.53 13.48
N PRO A 292 -22.34 6.10 14.30
CA PRO A 292 -20.98 6.36 13.86
C PRO A 292 -20.18 5.09 13.57
N PRO A 293 -19.27 5.12 12.59
CA PRO A 293 -18.90 6.28 11.77
C PRO A 293 -19.84 6.55 10.56
N TYR A 294 -20.87 5.73 10.38
CA TYR A 294 -21.66 5.71 9.15
C TYR A 294 -22.68 6.84 9.01
N ASP A 295 -23.05 7.50 10.11
CA ASP A 295 -23.91 8.68 10.12
C ASP A 295 -23.24 9.92 9.50
N HIS A 296 -21.90 9.99 9.47
CA HIS A 296 -21.15 11.07 8.82
C HIS A 296 -20.24 10.62 7.66
N HIS A 297 -19.93 9.32 7.52
CA HIS A 297 -19.21 8.73 6.39
C HIS A 297 -20.09 7.76 5.57
N ALA A 298 -21.19 8.25 4.98
CA ALA A 298 -22.16 7.40 4.27
C ALA A 298 -21.58 6.54 3.11
N PHE A 299 -20.45 6.92 2.52
CA PHE A 299 -19.80 6.10 1.49
C PHE A 299 -19.22 4.80 2.06
N GLU A 300 -18.92 4.74 3.37
CA GLU A 300 -18.42 3.55 4.07
C GLU A 300 -19.44 2.40 4.09
N LEU A 301 -20.73 2.72 3.95
CA LEU A 301 -21.82 1.73 3.92
C LEU A 301 -21.79 0.81 2.69
N GLY A 302 -21.07 1.20 1.62
CA GLY A 302 -21.09 0.56 0.30
C GLY A 302 -19.84 -0.21 -0.10
N PHE A 303 -18.89 -0.47 0.81
CA PHE A 303 -17.63 -1.16 0.47
C PHE A 303 -17.71 -2.68 0.34
N GLY A 304 -18.82 -3.29 0.79
CA GLY A 304 -18.97 -4.73 0.84
C GLY A 304 -18.80 -5.42 -0.50
N ILE A 305 -18.28 -6.65 -0.48
CA ILE A 305 -18.42 -7.59 -1.60
C ILE A 305 -19.81 -8.24 -1.63
N THR A 306 -20.56 -8.16 -0.51
CA THR A 306 -21.97 -8.48 -0.40
C THR A 306 -22.78 -7.23 -0.06
N ARG A 307 -24.05 -7.21 -0.41
CA ARG A 307 -25.00 -6.17 0.00
C ARG A 307 -25.45 -6.40 1.44
N ALA A 308 -26.07 -5.41 2.07
CA ALA A 308 -26.48 -5.49 3.49
C ALA A 308 -27.46 -6.65 3.78
N ASP A 309 -28.23 -7.08 2.78
CA ASP A 309 -29.13 -8.24 2.88
C ASP A 309 -28.40 -9.60 2.79
N GLY A 310 -27.11 -9.60 2.46
CA GLY A 310 -26.26 -10.78 2.27
C GLY A 310 -26.20 -11.28 0.82
N SER A 311 -26.91 -10.63 -0.11
CA SER A 311 -26.81 -10.96 -1.53
C SER A 311 -25.44 -10.57 -2.09
N GLU A 312 -24.92 -11.39 -2.99
CA GLU A 312 -23.60 -11.16 -3.58
C GLU A 312 -23.61 -10.02 -4.60
N LYS A 313 -22.52 -9.25 -4.63
CA LYS A 313 -22.25 -8.31 -5.73
C LYS A 313 -21.41 -8.99 -6.82
N PRO A 314 -21.33 -8.43 -8.05
CA PRO A 314 -20.54 -8.98 -9.16
C PRO A 314 -19.06 -9.24 -8.83
N VAL A 315 -18.48 -8.55 -7.84
CA VAL A 315 -17.11 -8.79 -7.36
C VAL A 315 -16.91 -10.23 -6.85
N CYS A 316 -17.93 -10.88 -6.31
CA CYS A 316 -17.85 -12.28 -5.88
C CYS A 316 -17.51 -13.23 -7.04
N ASP A 317 -17.97 -12.95 -8.26
CA ASP A 317 -17.67 -13.78 -9.43
C ASP A 317 -16.21 -13.63 -9.89
N GLU A 318 -15.66 -12.42 -9.79
CA GLU A 318 -14.24 -12.16 -10.07
C GLU A 318 -13.35 -12.84 -9.01
N LEU A 319 -13.73 -12.79 -7.73
CA LEU A 319 -13.01 -13.48 -6.66
C LEU A 319 -13.05 -15.00 -6.84
N ARG A 320 -14.19 -15.58 -7.24
CA ARG A 320 -14.27 -17.01 -7.61
C ARG A 320 -13.38 -17.35 -8.79
N ALA A 321 -13.28 -16.48 -9.78
CA ALA A 321 -12.42 -16.69 -10.93
C ALA A 321 -10.93 -16.71 -10.53
N VAL A 322 -10.51 -15.79 -9.65
CA VAL A 322 -9.17 -15.79 -9.08
C VAL A 322 -8.92 -17.05 -8.24
N ALA A 323 -9.86 -17.45 -7.38
CA ALA A 323 -9.71 -18.66 -6.57
C ALA A 323 -9.47 -19.90 -7.44
N ARG A 324 -10.26 -20.08 -8.52
CA ARG A 324 -10.04 -21.16 -9.49
C ARG A 324 -8.66 -21.06 -10.18
N LEU A 325 -8.20 -19.86 -10.50
CA LEU A 325 -6.86 -19.66 -11.06
C LEU A 325 -5.77 -20.10 -10.07
N LEU A 326 -5.90 -19.73 -8.79
CA LEU A 326 -4.95 -20.10 -7.74
C LEU A 326 -4.91 -21.61 -7.50
N ASP A 327 -6.05 -22.30 -7.61
CA ASP A 327 -6.10 -23.77 -7.52
C ASP A 327 -5.36 -24.45 -8.68
N VAL A 328 -5.42 -23.88 -9.89
CA VAL A 328 -4.74 -24.41 -11.09
C VAL A 328 -3.24 -24.13 -11.07
N VAL A 329 -2.84 -22.90 -10.74
CA VAL A 329 -1.44 -22.46 -10.74
C VAL A 329 -0.70 -23.05 -9.53
N GLY A 330 -1.35 -23.09 -8.37
CA GLY A 330 -0.77 -23.50 -7.10
C GLY A 330 0.18 -22.45 -6.52
N ALA A 331 0.04 -22.15 -5.23
CA ALA A 331 0.80 -21.09 -4.56
C ALA A 331 2.33 -21.24 -4.67
N ARG A 332 2.85 -22.47 -4.77
CA ARG A 332 4.29 -22.75 -4.88
C ARG A 332 4.93 -22.33 -6.21
N THR A 333 4.12 -22.11 -7.25
CA THR A 333 4.62 -21.70 -8.59
C THR A 333 4.56 -20.20 -8.80
N LEU A 334 3.89 -19.46 -7.90
CA LEU A 334 3.91 -18.00 -7.88
C LEU A 334 5.33 -17.57 -7.51
N CYS A 335 6.10 -17.11 -8.49
CA CYS A 335 7.42 -16.54 -8.28
C CYS A 335 7.59 -15.39 -9.27
N PRO A 336 7.49 -14.12 -8.82
CA PRO A 336 7.70 -12.99 -9.71
C PRO A 336 9.16 -12.98 -10.20
N PRO A 337 9.41 -12.56 -11.46
CA PRO A 337 10.77 -12.41 -11.94
C PRO A 337 11.52 -11.39 -11.08
N THR A 338 12.82 -11.60 -10.89
CA THR A 338 13.69 -10.62 -10.23
C THR A 338 13.93 -9.44 -11.17
N PRO A 339 13.50 -8.21 -10.84
CA PRO A 339 13.76 -7.07 -11.69
C PRO A 339 15.25 -6.77 -11.80
N ARG A 340 15.69 -6.35 -12.97
CA ARG A 340 17.09 -5.94 -13.22
C ARG A 340 17.25 -4.41 -13.27
N ALA A 341 16.18 -3.70 -12.99
CA ALA A 341 16.13 -2.25 -12.90
C ALA A 341 15.71 -1.83 -11.49
N ALA A 342 16.25 -0.72 -11.01
CA ALA A 342 15.83 -0.09 -9.76
C ALA A 342 15.43 1.36 -10.00
N ILE A 343 14.35 1.80 -9.38
CA ILE A 343 14.01 3.21 -9.19
C ILE A 343 14.44 3.60 -7.79
N ILE A 344 15.30 4.61 -7.69
CA ILE A 344 15.74 5.13 -6.40
C ILE A 344 14.59 5.89 -5.76
N VAL A 345 14.20 5.49 -4.56
CA VAL A 345 13.33 6.29 -3.69
C VAL A 345 14.25 7.15 -2.82
N PRO A 346 14.32 8.48 -3.05
CA PRO A 346 15.25 9.34 -2.32
C PRO A 346 15.01 9.24 -0.81
N SER A 347 16.08 9.24 -0.01
CA SER A 347 16.01 9.25 1.46
C SER A 347 15.17 10.41 1.98
N TYR A 348 15.22 11.53 1.25
CA TYR A 348 14.34 12.66 1.45
C TYR A 348 12.90 12.17 1.59
N PHE A 349 12.36 11.32 0.71
CA PHE A 349 10.94 10.92 0.69
C PHE A 349 10.32 10.69 2.08
N ASN A 350 11.03 9.99 2.97
CA ASN A 350 10.60 9.74 4.35
C ASN A 350 11.45 10.43 5.42
N THR A 351 12.52 11.14 5.05
CA THR A 351 13.40 11.85 6.00
C THR A 351 13.33 13.36 5.79
N THR A 352 13.10 14.11 6.86
CA THR A 352 13.26 15.56 6.86
C THR A 352 14.68 15.91 7.28
N TYR A 353 15.47 16.42 6.34
CA TYR A 353 16.80 16.94 6.62
C TYR A 353 16.73 18.42 7.05
N PRO A 354 17.60 18.88 7.96
CA PRO A 354 17.67 20.28 8.35
C PRO A 354 17.82 21.19 7.13
N PHE A 355 17.05 22.28 7.09
CA PHE A 355 17.09 23.28 6.02
C PHE A 355 16.86 22.71 4.61
N SER A 356 16.01 21.68 4.50
CA SER A 356 15.53 21.15 3.23
C SER A 356 14.01 21.10 3.19
N TRP A 357 13.44 21.32 2.00
CA TRP A 357 11.99 21.35 1.75
C TRP A 357 11.65 20.43 0.61
N GLU A 358 10.59 19.64 0.80
CA GLU A 358 10.22 18.60 -0.16
C GLU A 358 8.71 18.53 -0.31
N ASP A 359 8.25 18.37 -1.54
CA ASP A 359 6.87 18.01 -1.86
C ASP A 359 6.79 16.49 -1.99
N ARG A 360 6.35 15.84 -0.91
CA ARG A 360 6.26 14.38 -0.81
C ARG A 360 5.23 13.79 -1.76
N ASP A 361 4.16 14.51 -1.98
CA ASP A 361 3.08 14.06 -2.85
C ASP A 361 3.50 14.14 -4.33
N ARG A 362 4.21 15.20 -4.74
CA ARG A 362 4.87 15.25 -6.05
C ARG A 362 5.92 14.14 -6.18
N MET A 363 6.76 13.93 -5.18
CA MET A 363 7.75 12.83 -5.21
C MET A 363 7.07 11.48 -5.41
N ARG A 364 6.00 11.17 -4.66
CA ARG A 364 5.25 9.93 -4.82
C ARG A 364 4.68 9.77 -6.23
N ARG A 365 4.03 10.82 -6.76
CA ARG A 365 3.52 10.82 -8.15
C ARG A 365 4.63 10.63 -9.19
N THR A 366 5.77 11.27 -9.01
CA THR A 366 6.94 11.12 -9.89
C THR A 366 7.45 9.68 -9.88
N LEU A 367 7.58 9.07 -8.69
CA LEU A 367 8.03 7.69 -8.56
C LEU A 367 7.02 6.72 -9.19
N LEU A 368 5.72 6.91 -8.94
CA LEU A 368 4.66 6.11 -9.56
C LEU A 368 4.63 6.28 -11.09
N GLN A 369 4.80 7.51 -11.59
CA GLN A 369 4.91 7.79 -13.02
C GLN A 369 6.14 7.12 -13.63
N ALA A 370 7.28 7.13 -12.94
CA ALA A 370 8.50 6.47 -13.40
C ALA A 370 8.31 4.95 -13.48
N TYR A 371 7.70 4.34 -12.45
CA TYR A 371 7.34 2.93 -12.48
C TYR A 371 6.40 2.60 -13.63
N THR A 372 5.37 3.43 -13.81
CA THR A 372 4.41 3.31 -14.92
C THR A 372 5.11 3.35 -16.29
N LEU A 373 6.08 4.25 -16.47
CA LEU A 373 6.87 4.32 -17.70
C LEU A 373 7.77 3.10 -17.91
N CYS A 374 8.31 2.50 -16.85
CA CYS A 374 9.07 1.26 -16.95
C CYS A 374 8.18 0.12 -17.47
N VAL A 375 7.00 -0.06 -16.87
CA VAL A 375 6.03 -1.09 -17.31
C VAL A 375 5.62 -0.87 -18.77
N LYS A 376 5.35 0.39 -19.18
CA LYS A 376 5.08 0.73 -20.58
C LYS A 376 6.26 0.45 -21.52
N ALA A 377 7.49 0.55 -21.04
CA ALA A 377 8.69 0.21 -21.78
C ALA A 377 8.96 -1.31 -21.82
N GLY A 378 8.10 -2.13 -21.19
CA GLY A 378 8.15 -3.59 -21.24
C GLY A 378 9.07 -4.22 -20.19
N PHE A 379 9.40 -3.51 -19.11
CA PHE A 379 10.18 -4.07 -18.00
C PHE A 379 9.70 -3.56 -16.64
N GLU A 380 9.96 -4.36 -15.62
CA GLU A 380 9.65 -4.00 -14.23
C GLU A 380 10.89 -3.42 -13.54
N ALA A 381 10.66 -2.56 -12.55
CA ALA A 381 11.70 -2.04 -11.68
C ALA A 381 11.34 -2.26 -10.21
N GLU A 382 12.32 -2.58 -9.37
CA GLU A 382 12.15 -2.49 -7.92
C GLU A 382 12.19 -1.02 -7.50
N LEU A 383 11.40 -0.65 -6.49
CA LEU A 383 11.50 0.65 -5.85
C LEU A 383 12.30 0.49 -4.56
N VAL A 384 13.50 1.05 -4.54
CA VAL A 384 14.46 0.78 -3.46
C VAL A 384 14.78 2.09 -2.76
N PRO A 385 14.60 2.20 -1.44
CA PRO A 385 15.07 3.33 -0.67
C PRO A 385 16.55 3.56 -0.89
N GLU A 386 16.93 4.81 -1.06
CA GLU A 386 18.30 5.24 -1.32
C GLU A 386 19.31 4.60 -0.36
N ARG A 387 18.95 4.45 0.93
CA ARG A 387 19.83 3.88 1.96
C ARG A 387 19.98 2.36 1.88
N ALA A 388 19.04 1.67 1.23
CA ALA A 388 19.05 0.23 1.02
C ALA A 388 19.52 -0.16 -0.39
N LEU A 389 19.80 0.84 -1.25
CA LEU A 389 20.13 0.62 -2.65
C LEU A 389 21.56 0.11 -2.83
N ASP A 390 21.69 -1.13 -3.31
CA ASP A 390 22.90 -1.62 -3.94
C ASP A 390 22.84 -1.37 -5.45
N CYS A 391 23.52 -0.30 -5.91
CA CYS A 391 23.54 0.07 -7.33
C CYS A 391 24.21 -1.00 -8.21
N GLY A 392 25.14 -1.80 -7.67
CA GLY A 392 25.85 -2.84 -8.42
C GLY A 392 24.98 -4.06 -8.72
N GLY A 393 23.87 -4.25 -8.00
CA GLY A 393 22.92 -5.33 -8.21
C GLY A 393 22.01 -5.17 -9.43
N TYR A 394 22.04 -4.01 -10.10
CA TYR A 394 21.11 -3.67 -11.18
C TYR A 394 21.80 -3.33 -12.49
N ARG A 395 21.16 -3.66 -13.61
CA ARG A 395 21.61 -3.27 -14.95
C ARG A 395 21.18 -1.86 -15.33
N LEU A 396 20.10 -1.37 -14.72
CA LEU A 396 19.55 -0.04 -14.92
C LEU A 396 19.19 0.56 -13.55
N VAL A 397 19.70 1.76 -13.26
CA VAL A 397 19.33 2.52 -12.05
C VAL A 397 18.72 3.85 -12.49
N LEU A 398 17.50 4.13 -12.02
CA LEU A 398 16.68 5.28 -12.41
C LEU A 398 16.56 6.27 -11.25
N ALA A 399 17.01 7.50 -11.47
CA ALA A 399 16.73 8.67 -10.62
C ALA A 399 15.73 9.60 -11.33
N PRO A 400 14.41 9.37 -11.19
CA PRO A 400 13.39 10.09 -11.96
C PRO A 400 13.10 11.47 -11.36
N ALA A 401 13.13 12.51 -12.22
CA ALA A 401 12.93 13.92 -11.86
C ALA A 401 13.52 14.29 -10.48
N THR A 402 14.77 13.89 -10.27
CA THR A 402 15.40 13.91 -8.95
C THR A 402 16.26 15.15 -8.81
N GLN A 403 15.93 15.97 -7.82
CA GLN A 403 16.74 17.12 -7.41
C GLN A 403 17.82 16.71 -6.40
N LYS A 404 17.45 15.85 -5.43
CA LYS A 404 18.26 15.60 -4.23
C LYS A 404 18.44 14.10 -3.99
N LEU A 405 19.69 13.69 -3.90
CA LEU A 405 20.18 12.43 -3.34
C LEU A 405 21.36 12.77 -2.42
N LEU A 406 21.70 11.85 -1.54
CA LEU A 406 22.87 11.92 -0.68
C LEU A 406 24.14 11.89 -1.54
N SER A 407 25.18 12.62 -1.12
CA SER A 407 26.47 12.62 -1.85
C SER A 407 27.03 11.22 -2.09
N PRO A 408 27.04 10.29 -1.11
CA PRO A 408 27.53 8.92 -1.35
C PRO A 408 26.74 8.16 -2.41
N THR A 409 25.45 8.46 -2.58
CA THR A 409 24.61 7.83 -3.61
C THR A 409 25.06 8.24 -4.99
N TRP A 410 25.43 9.50 -5.20
CA TRP A 410 25.97 9.96 -6.48
C TRP A 410 27.30 9.28 -6.82
N ASP A 411 28.15 9.04 -5.84
CA ASP A 411 29.41 8.30 -6.04
C ASP A 411 29.14 6.82 -6.36
N ALA A 412 28.16 6.21 -5.69
CA ALA A 412 27.73 4.84 -5.99
C ALA A 412 27.16 4.71 -7.40
N LEU A 413 26.41 5.70 -7.89
CA LEU A 413 25.89 5.73 -9.26
C LEU A 413 27.02 5.84 -10.28
N LEU A 414 28.03 6.69 -10.03
CA LEU A 414 29.22 6.79 -10.88
C LEU A 414 29.98 5.46 -10.92
N ALA A 415 30.17 4.81 -9.76
CA ALA A 415 30.83 3.52 -9.68
C ALA A 415 30.05 2.42 -10.41
N ALA A 416 28.72 2.39 -10.27
CA ALA A 416 27.87 1.44 -10.98
C ALA A 416 27.92 1.65 -12.51
N ALA A 417 27.90 2.91 -12.96
CA ALA A 417 28.07 3.25 -14.37
C ALA A 417 29.44 2.80 -14.91
N ALA A 418 30.52 3.06 -14.17
CA ALA A 418 31.85 2.57 -14.51
C ALA A 418 31.95 1.03 -14.52
N GLY A 419 31.15 0.35 -13.69
CA GLY A 419 30.98 -1.10 -13.65
C GLY A 419 30.08 -1.68 -14.76
N GLY A 420 29.51 -0.85 -15.64
CA GLY A 420 28.71 -1.27 -16.79
C GLY A 420 27.18 -1.19 -16.60
N ALA A 421 26.69 -0.69 -15.46
CA ALA A 421 25.28 -0.38 -15.30
C ALA A 421 24.89 0.86 -16.13
N THR A 422 23.64 0.92 -16.58
CA THR A 422 23.08 2.15 -17.13
C THR A 422 22.49 2.98 -15.99
N VAL A 423 22.94 4.23 -15.85
CA VAL A 423 22.30 5.19 -14.94
C VAL A 423 21.45 6.14 -15.75
N TYR A 424 20.14 6.14 -15.50
CA TYR A 424 19.23 7.12 -16.04
C TYR A 424 18.91 8.15 -14.97
N TRP A 425 19.17 9.41 -15.27
CA TRP A 425 18.81 10.53 -14.41
C TRP A 425 18.02 11.56 -15.20
N SER A 426 16.77 11.78 -14.80
CA SER A 426 15.98 12.91 -15.30
C SER A 426 16.17 14.09 -14.36
N TYR A 427 16.70 15.19 -14.90
CA TYR A 427 16.99 16.40 -14.16
C TYR A 427 15.72 17.08 -13.63
N PHE A 428 15.77 17.54 -12.38
CA PHE A 428 14.77 18.40 -11.77
C PHE A 428 15.49 19.44 -10.90
N GLY A 429 15.31 20.73 -11.21
CA GLY A 429 15.99 21.83 -10.53
C GLY A 429 15.37 22.25 -9.20
N GLY A 430 14.24 21.63 -8.80
CA GLY A 430 13.44 22.06 -7.67
C GLY A 430 12.49 23.21 -8.00
N ASP A 431 11.38 23.28 -7.27
CA ASP A 431 10.33 24.30 -7.45
C ASP A 431 10.41 25.42 -6.40
N TYR A 432 11.51 25.46 -5.64
CA TYR A 432 11.74 26.44 -4.58
C TYR A 432 12.63 27.57 -5.09
N ASN A 433 12.46 28.78 -4.56
CA ASN A 433 13.27 29.95 -4.94
C ASN A 433 14.62 30.02 -4.20
N PHE A 434 15.05 28.93 -3.55
CA PHE A 434 16.25 28.86 -2.75
C PHE A 434 16.94 27.50 -2.98
N HIS A 435 18.27 27.49 -3.10
CA HIS A 435 19.08 26.31 -3.44
C HIS A 435 18.57 25.52 -4.67
N GLN A 436 18.20 26.25 -5.73
CA GLN A 436 17.82 25.68 -7.02
C GLN A 436 18.97 24.92 -7.68
N GLY A 437 18.60 23.98 -8.54
CA GLY A 437 19.52 23.10 -9.24
C GLY A 437 19.60 21.71 -8.58
N ALA A 438 20.23 20.80 -9.30
CA ALA A 438 20.50 19.45 -8.82
C ALA A 438 21.56 19.49 -7.71
N TRP A 439 21.31 18.78 -6.62
CA TRP A 439 22.27 18.59 -5.55
C TRP A 439 23.13 17.35 -5.86
N CYS A 440 23.94 17.46 -6.91
CA CYS A 440 24.82 16.40 -7.41
C CYS A 440 26.27 16.87 -7.34
N SER A 441 27.05 16.26 -6.45
CA SER A 441 28.45 16.66 -6.17
C SER A 441 29.43 16.30 -7.29
N ASN A 442 29.10 15.31 -8.11
CA ASN A 442 29.99 14.76 -9.14
C ASN A 442 29.40 14.83 -10.56
N PHE A 443 28.53 15.81 -10.82
CA PHE A 443 27.76 15.95 -12.08
C PHE A 443 28.58 15.73 -13.35
N GLU A 444 29.71 16.43 -13.49
CA GLU A 444 30.52 16.37 -14.73
C GLU A 444 31.18 15.01 -14.91
N ALA A 445 31.61 14.37 -13.82
CA ALA A 445 32.18 13.03 -13.85
C ALA A 445 31.12 11.98 -14.19
N LEU A 446 29.93 12.09 -13.60
CA LEU A 446 28.82 11.17 -13.82
C LEU A 446 28.25 11.26 -15.24
N THR A 447 28.14 12.47 -15.78
CA THR A 447 27.43 12.71 -17.06
C THR A 447 28.36 12.92 -18.25
N GLY A 448 29.62 13.30 -18.02
CA GLY A 448 30.53 13.80 -19.05
C GLY A 448 30.16 15.20 -19.59
N CYS A 449 29.11 15.83 -19.04
CA CYS A 449 28.63 17.15 -19.43
C CYS A 449 29.19 18.23 -18.51
N ARG A 450 29.37 19.46 -19.02
CA ARG A 450 29.70 20.62 -18.18
C ARG A 450 28.44 21.24 -17.59
N ASN A 451 28.50 21.64 -16.32
CA ASN A 451 27.39 22.35 -15.70
C ASN A 451 27.49 23.85 -16.00
N ILE A 452 26.68 24.34 -16.94
CA ILE A 452 26.65 25.75 -17.36
C ILE A 452 25.51 26.56 -16.72
N THR A 453 24.81 26.02 -15.71
CA THR A 453 23.72 26.77 -15.07
C THR A 453 24.25 28.00 -14.32
N CYS A 454 23.70 29.17 -14.66
CA CYS A 454 24.03 30.42 -13.98
C CYS A 454 23.41 30.41 -12.56
N ALA A 455 24.26 30.32 -11.53
CA ALA A 455 23.81 30.40 -10.15
C ALA A 455 23.11 31.75 -9.89
N MET A 456 21.94 31.72 -9.24
CA MET A 456 21.22 32.87 -8.66
C MET A 456 20.51 33.86 -9.62
N ALA A 457 20.25 33.53 -10.88
CA ALA A 457 19.33 34.31 -11.70
C ALA A 457 17.90 33.76 -11.58
N ALA A 458 17.03 34.45 -10.83
CA ALA A 458 15.59 34.15 -10.71
C ALA A 458 14.80 34.41 -12.03
N SER A 459 15.48 34.53 -13.16
CA SER A 459 14.86 34.75 -14.46
C SER A 459 15.64 34.00 -15.54
N THR A 460 14.87 33.23 -16.31
CA THR A 460 15.24 32.62 -17.60
C THR A 460 16.34 31.56 -17.55
N CYS A 461 15.92 30.30 -17.37
CA CYS A 461 16.46 29.26 -18.24
C CYS A 461 16.14 29.73 -19.68
N PRO A 462 17.11 29.94 -20.58
CA PRO A 462 16.79 30.17 -21.98
C PRO A 462 15.95 28.99 -22.43
N LYS A 463 14.87 29.23 -23.18
CA LYS A 463 13.99 28.19 -23.78
C LYS A 463 14.71 27.23 -24.75
N THR A 464 16.03 27.21 -24.72
CA THR A 464 16.94 26.36 -25.46
C THR A 464 18.08 25.97 -24.52
N SER A 465 17.81 25.11 -23.54
CA SER A 465 18.86 24.20 -23.10
C SER A 465 19.12 23.28 -24.28
N SER A 466 20.15 23.60 -25.06
CA SER A 466 20.76 22.61 -25.95
C SER A 466 21.25 21.49 -25.03
N CYS A 467 20.44 20.45 -24.89
CA CYS A 467 20.90 19.17 -24.41
C CYS A 467 21.99 18.77 -25.41
N CYS A 468 23.26 18.91 -25.04
CA CYS A 468 24.33 18.32 -25.82
C CYS A 468 24.06 16.82 -25.81
N THR A 469 23.58 16.29 -26.93
CA THR A 469 23.76 14.89 -27.25
C THR A 469 25.26 14.62 -27.20
N ALA A 470 25.73 14.11 -26.06
CA ALA A 470 27.04 13.52 -25.97
C ALA A 470 26.99 12.25 -26.82
N SER A 471 27.40 12.37 -28.08
CA SER A 471 27.81 11.19 -28.85
C SER A 471 29.02 10.61 -28.12
N SER A 472 28.85 9.49 -27.45
CA SER A 472 29.94 8.70 -26.89
C SER A 472 30.76 8.10 -28.04
N SER A 473 31.68 8.89 -28.61
CA SER A 473 32.62 8.43 -29.64
C SER A 473 33.73 7.50 -29.10
N ARG A 474 33.52 6.85 -27.94
CA ARG A 474 34.48 5.93 -27.31
C ARG A 474 33.92 4.56 -26.94
N TRP A 475 32.91 4.08 -27.65
CA TRP A 475 32.52 2.66 -27.63
C TRP A 475 32.07 2.22 -29.02
N ALA A 476 33.00 2.21 -29.98
CA ALA A 476 32.78 1.60 -31.29
C ALA A 476 34.02 0.80 -31.70
N SER A 477 34.08 -0.47 -31.28
CA SER A 477 34.84 -1.48 -32.01
C SER A 477 34.34 -2.89 -31.66
N THR A 478 33.22 -3.30 -32.27
CA THR A 478 33.09 -4.68 -32.77
C THR A 478 32.03 -4.69 -33.87
N PRO A 479 32.35 -5.10 -35.10
CA PRO A 479 31.38 -5.12 -36.20
C PRO A 479 30.58 -6.42 -36.15
N THR A 480 29.26 -6.33 -35.98
CA THR A 480 28.33 -7.40 -36.37
C THR A 480 27.45 -6.93 -37.52
N SER A 481 27.39 -7.80 -38.51
CA SER A 481 26.85 -7.64 -39.85
C SER A 481 25.33 -7.43 -39.89
N ALA A 482 24.94 -6.44 -40.69
CA ALA A 482 23.78 -6.36 -41.59
C ALA A 482 22.51 -7.17 -41.25
N VAL A 483 21.45 -6.47 -40.82
CA VAL A 483 20.06 -6.74 -41.21
C VAL A 483 19.36 -5.40 -41.44
N GLY A 484 18.79 -5.21 -42.64
CA GLY A 484 18.16 -3.97 -43.10
C GLY A 484 16.78 -3.68 -42.46
N PRO A 485 16.27 -2.45 -42.59
CA PRO A 485 15.03 -2.04 -41.94
C PRO A 485 13.80 -2.64 -42.62
N ILE A 486 12.94 -3.28 -41.81
CA ILE A 486 11.60 -3.73 -42.20
C ILE A 486 10.66 -2.52 -42.08
N HIS A 487 10.10 -2.09 -43.21
CA HIS A 487 9.00 -1.14 -43.25
C HIS A 487 7.69 -1.81 -42.79
N ALA A 488 7.02 -1.22 -41.79
CA ALA A 488 5.62 -1.54 -41.46
C ALA A 488 4.70 -0.45 -42.04
N PRO A 489 3.56 -0.79 -42.68
CA PRO A 489 2.67 0.18 -43.31
C PRO A 489 1.68 0.80 -42.29
N CYS A 490 1.53 2.12 -42.35
CA CYS A 490 0.48 2.87 -41.65
C CYS A 490 -0.90 2.58 -42.26
N CYS A 491 -1.88 2.25 -41.42
CA CYS A 491 -3.29 2.14 -41.79
C CYS A 491 -4.02 3.49 -41.61
N PRO A 492 -4.83 3.99 -42.56
CA PRO A 492 -5.41 5.33 -42.51
C PRO A 492 -6.93 5.33 -42.26
N TRP A 493 -7.39 5.80 -41.10
CA TRP A 493 -8.77 6.26 -40.87
C TRP A 493 -8.69 7.52 -39.98
N SER A 494 -8.83 8.73 -40.51
CA SER A 494 -10.14 9.40 -40.56
C SER A 494 -10.04 10.73 -41.34
N ARG A 495 -10.91 10.90 -42.34
CA ARG A 495 -11.43 12.20 -42.80
C ARG A 495 -12.74 12.42 -42.01
N SER A 496 -13.19 13.61 -41.61
CA SER A 496 -13.42 14.83 -42.39
C SER A 496 -14.03 15.92 -41.42
N PRO A 497 -14.53 17.09 -41.85
CA PRO A 497 -13.80 18.34 -41.99
C PRO A 497 -14.35 19.51 -41.13
N ALA A 498 -13.64 20.64 -41.16
CA ALA A 498 -13.96 21.91 -40.56
C ALA A 498 -15.21 22.60 -41.15
N THR A 499 -16.00 23.26 -40.29
CA THR A 499 -16.74 24.50 -40.62
C THR A 499 -17.19 25.25 -39.35
N THR A 500 -16.82 26.53 -39.27
CA THR A 500 -17.52 27.65 -38.61
C THR A 500 -17.28 28.89 -39.51
N PRO A 501 -17.93 30.06 -39.37
CA PRO A 501 -18.82 30.54 -38.29
C PRO A 501 -20.09 31.30 -38.77
N ARG A 502 -21.01 31.66 -37.86
CA ARG A 502 -21.55 33.04 -37.73
C ARG A 502 -22.45 33.24 -36.51
N SER A 503 -22.29 34.41 -35.91
CA SER A 503 -22.96 34.97 -34.75
C SER A 503 -24.29 35.67 -35.07
N SER A 504 -25.24 35.67 -34.14
CA SER A 504 -25.92 36.91 -33.70
C SER A 504 -26.79 36.68 -32.44
N ARG A 505 -26.70 37.66 -31.53
CA ARG A 505 -27.39 37.81 -30.24
C ARG A 505 -28.92 37.86 -30.36
N ALA A 506 -29.63 37.40 -29.33
CA ALA A 506 -30.73 38.13 -28.71
C ALA A 506 -31.06 37.60 -27.30
N THR A 507 -31.04 38.53 -26.36
CA THR A 507 -31.38 38.47 -24.94
C THR A 507 -32.85 38.13 -24.65
N ARG A 508 -33.12 37.39 -23.55
CA ARG A 508 -34.19 37.72 -22.59
C ARG A 508 -33.99 37.00 -21.24
N ARG A 509 -33.80 37.82 -20.19
CA ARG A 509 -34.05 37.49 -18.78
C ARG A 509 -35.56 37.48 -18.51
N VAL A 510 -36.00 36.69 -17.52
CA VAL A 510 -36.91 37.02 -16.38
C VAL A 510 -37.38 35.69 -15.76
N VAL A 511 -36.75 35.21 -14.65
CA VAL A 511 -37.15 35.22 -13.20
C VAL A 511 -38.41 34.39 -12.82
N PRO A 512 -38.63 33.98 -11.55
CA PRO A 512 -38.45 32.59 -11.09
C PRO A 512 -39.72 31.97 -10.46
N ARG A 513 -39.66 30.67 -10.13
CA ARG A 513 -40.21 30.10 -8.89
C ARG A 513 -39.37 28.89 -8.49
#